data_AF-A0A956SEG5-F1
#
_entry.id   AF-A0A956SEG5-F1
#
_cell.length_a   1.000
_cell.length_b   1.000
_cell.length_c   1.000
_cell.angle_alpha   90.00
_cell.angle_beta   90.00
_cell.angle_gamma   90.00
#
_symmetry.space_group_name_H-M   'P 1'
#
loop_
_entity.id
_entity.type
_entity.pdbx_description
1 polymer ?
#
loop_
_entity_poly.entity_id
_entity_poly.type
_entity_poly.pdbx_seq_one_letter_code
_entity_poly.pdbx_strand_id
1 'polypeptide(L)'
;MRVDNGATRIENRPTQFNPAMRSVQTGSNGTAVDVTRSQTSNGSDAQGLGGSSRDVIDLGRNILDTAESLSSASGQDASEVMKKVVQWILSAIEGSGAGTTATGVSLDGAASSGSTIDPSGLAGKLPGTGEVSEEQLYAAILEQRIGETAGPEAAKAFAEEFQSEKQRLRRGDGYVPVEEAAQNALRTLSENGEIDGSAAEKINGEAFRAAQLDDNGSLLYDDRGGPGDPTKATASISDALERANRQLARFRSGIDRAEPRSLASQSTKSPQGQKVDGPDGFLWKPESESNGNLVVLVPKEYAHQVSSLQIQDGSGAVLAEGRSNGYGNGGREHFRFDRPGGRFPEGVVVELKLKNGSVVRYEIPTPSERYD
;
A
#
# COMPACT_ATOMS: atom_id res chain seq x y z
N MET A 1 6.64 5.71 66.74
CA MET A 1 7.04 6.45 65.53
C MET A 1 5.80 6.69 64.69
N ARG A 2 5.30 7.93 64.66
CA ARG A 2 4.22 8.38 63.76
C ARG A 2 4.89 9.05 62.57
N VAL A 3 4.47 8.70 61.36
CA VAL A 3 4.97 9.29 60.12
C VAL A 3 3.80 10.05 59.50
N ASP A 4 3.91 11.37 59.49
CA ASP A 4 2.96 12.28 58.82
C ASP A 4 3.34 12.39 57.34
N ASN A 5 2.36 12.15 56.44
CA ASN A 5 2.50 12.37 55.00
C ASN A 5 1.93 13.75 54.64
N GLY A 6 2.83 14.71 54.38
CA GLY A 6 2.49 16.03 53.86
C GLY A 6 2.18 15.97 52.35
N ALA A 7 1.02 16.48 51.97
CA ALA A 7 0.60 16.64 50.58
C ALA A 7 1.05 18.02 50.04
N THR A 8 1.83 18.02 48.96
CA THR A 8 2.28 19.22 48.25
C THR A 8 1.26 19.60 47.17
N ARG A 9 0.75 20.83 47.25
CA ARG A 9 -0.20 21.44 46.29
C ARG A 9 0.57 22.16 45.20
N ILE A 10 0.40 21.77 43.94
CA ILE A 10 0.96 22.46 42.76
C ILE A 10 -0.11 23.39 42.20
N GLU A 11 0.17 24.69 42.17
CA GLU A 11 -0.68 25.72 41.55
C GLU A 11 -0.33 25.87 40.06
N ASN A 12 -1.32 25.67 39.19
CA ASN A 12 -1.24 25.98 37.76
C ASN A 12 -1.52 27.46 37.54
N ARG A 13 -0.57 28.18 36.92
CA ARG A 13 -0.76 29.55 36.39
C ARG A 13 -1.05 29.49 34.88
N PRO A 14 -2.08 30.17 34.37
CA PRO A 14 -2.34 30.27 32.94
C PRO A 14 -1.50 31.38 32.28
N THR A 15 -0.89 31.03 31.15
CA THR A 15 -0.11 31.93 30.29
C THR A 15 -1.06 32.74 29.39
N GLN A 16 -0.97 34.07 29.46
CA GLN A 16 -1.69 34.99 28.56
C GLN A 16 -1.00 35.06 27.19
N PHE A 17 -1.75 34.75 26.14
CA PHE A 17 -1.35 34.94 24.74
C PHE A 17 -1.84 36.29 24.22
N ASN A 18 -0.97 37.01 23.51
CA ASN A 18 -1.21 38.37 23.01
C ASN A 18 -1.05 38.37 21.47
N PRO A 19 -2.07 38.67 20.65
CA PRO A 19 -1.92 38.73 19.21
C PRO A 19 -1.88 40.18 18.70
N ALA A 20 -0.72 40.62 18.20
CA ALA A 20 -0.61 41.83 17.39
C ALA A 20 -0.58 41.44 15.91
N MET A 21 -1.67 41.72 15.19
CA MET A 21 -1.75 41.59 13.73
C MET A 21 -0.98 42.73 13.04
N ARG A 22 -0.12 42.36 12.09
CA ARG A 22 0.48 43.26 11.09
C ARG A 22 -0.38 43.24 9.82
N SER A 23 -0.78 44.43 9.38
CA SER A 23 -1.42 44.69 8.08
C SER A 23 -0.41 44.57 6.93
N VAL A 24 -0.77 43.88 5.86
CA VAL A 24 0.00 43.85 4.59
C VAL A 24 -0.76 44.66 3.54
N GLN A 25 -0.07 45.65 2.96
CA GLN A 25 -0.51 46.44 1.81
C GLN A 25 -0.46 45.60 0.53
N THR A 26 -1.53 45.65 -0.26
CA THR A 26 -1.56 45.16 -1.64
C THR A 26 -1.19 46.31 -2.59
N GLY A 27 -0.14 46.12 -3.38
CA GLY A 27 0.27 47.01 -4.47
C GLY A 27 0.00 46.34 -5.81
N SER A 28 -0.87 46.96 -6.60
CA SER A 28 -1.16 46.60 -8.00
C SER A 28 -0.12 47.23 -8.94
N ASN A 29 0.50 46.45 -9.81
CA ASN A 29 1.18 46.96 -11.00
C ASN A 29 0.80 46.09 -12.21
N GLY A 30 0.12 46.71 -13.16
CA GLY A 30 -0.12 46.17 -14.49
C GLY A 30 1.02 46.54 -15.43
N THR A 31 1.38 45.61 -16.32
CA THR A 31 2.31 45.86 -17.41
C THR A 31 1.67 45.36 -18.71
N ALA A 32 1.49 46.28 -19.66
CA ALA A 32 1.04 45.98 -21.01
C ALA A 32 2.16 45.26 -21.79
N VAL A 33 1.81 44.22 -22.53
CA VAL A 33 2.71 43.53 -23.47
C VAL A 33 2.39 44.02 -24.89
N ASP A 34 3.36 44.71 -25.46
CA ASP A 34 3.42 45.15 -26.86
C ASP A 34 3.85 43.97 -27.74
N VAL A 35 3.05 43.67 -28.78
CA VAL A 35 3.32 42.58 -29.73
C VAL A 35 3.75 43.20 -31.04
N THR A 36 5.05 43.37 -31.22
CA THR A 36 5.64 43.78 -32.50
C THR A 36 5.84 42.56 -33.40
N ARG A 37 5.21 42.62 -34.58
CA ARG A 37 5.19 41.61 -35.64
C ARG A 37 6.49 41.70 -36.46
N SER A 38 7.37 40.70 -36.39
CA SER A 38 8.53 40.57 -37.27
C SER A 38 8.22 39.61 -38.42
N GLN A 39 8.17 40.16 -39.64
CA GLN A 39 8.20 39.40 -40.89
C GLN A 39 9.61 38.86 -41.12
N THR A 40 9.75 37.58 -41.46
CA THR A 40 10.95 37.06 -42.12
C THR A 40 10.58 36.31 -43.39
N SER A 41 11.30 36.68 -44.44
CA SER A 41 11.18 36.34 -45.84
C SER A 41 11.53 34.88 -46.18
N ASN A 42 10.85 34.38 -47.21
CA ASN A 42 11.19 33.16 -47.94
C ASN A 42 12.62 33.20 -48.51
N GLY A 43 13.39 32.16 -48.23
CA GLY A 43 14.66 31.85 -48.87
C GLY A 43 14.79 30.33 -48.99
N SER A 44 14.63 29.83 -50.21
CA SER A 44 14.81 28.44 -50.61
C SER A 44 16.30 28.11 -50.68
N ASP A 45 16.76 27.15 -49.88
CA ASP A 45 17.91 26.30 -50.20
C ASP A 45 17.86 25.02 -49.37
N ALA A 46 17.67 23.90 -50.05
CA ALA A 46 17.66 22.56 -49.46
C ALA A 46 19.11 22.07 -49.29
N GLN A 47 19.64 22.16 -48.08
CA GLN A 47 20.82 21.41 -47.65
C GLN A 47 20.46 20.56 -46.43
N GLY A 48 20.90 19.30 -46.45
CA GLY A 48 20.45 18.21 -45.59
C GLY A 48 20.48 18.50 -44.10
N LEU A 49 19.35 18.26 -43.45
CA LEU A 49 19.17 18.41 -42.00
C LEU A 49 19.66 17.16 -41.28
N GLY A 50 20.95 17.16 -40.92
CA GLY A 50 21.43 16.44 -39.75
C GLY A 50 21.17 17.28 -38.51
N GLY A 51 19.92 17.36 -38.05
CA GLY A 51 19.56 18.08 -36.82
C GLY A 51 20.25 17.45 -35.63
N SER A 52 20.95 18.25 -34.83
CA SER A 52 21.64 17.77 -33.64
C SER A 52 20.62 17.44 -32.56
N SER A 53 20.93 16.54 -31.62
CA SER A 53 20.04 16.23 -30.49
C SER A 53 19.67 17.47 -29.65
N ARG A 54 20.41 18.58 -29.76
CA ARG A 54 20.05 19.87 -29.15
C ARG A 54 18.80 20.49 -29.78
N ASP A 55 18.63 20.37 -31.09
CA ASP A 55 17.53 20.99 -31.82
C ASP A 55 16.17 20.34 -31.46
N VAL A 56 16.17 19.04 -31.16
CA VAL A 56 14.99 18.30 -30.70
C VAL A 56 14.62 18.66 -29.25
N ILE A 57 15.62 18.85 -28.38
CA ILE A 57 15.40 19.25 -26.98
C ILE A 57 14.87 20.69 -26.91
N ASP A 58 15.41 21.58 -27.73
CA ASP A 58 14.97 22.98 -27.78
C ASP A 58 13.56 23.10 -28.37
N LEU A 59 13.21 22.25 -29.34
CA LEU A 59 11.83 22.15 -29.83
C LEU A 59 10.88 21.64 -28.74
N GLY A 60 11.28 20.61 -27.97
CA GLY A 60 10.50 20.08 -26.86
C GLY A 60 10.23 21.12 -25.76
N ARG A 61 11.24 21.93 -25.41
CA ARG A 61 11.09 23.03 -24.43
C ARG A 61 10.15 24.12 -24.94
N ASN A 62 10.32 24.55 -26.19
CA ASN A 62 9.45 25.57 -26.77
C ASN A 62 7.98 25.10 -26.84
N ILE A 63 7.73 23.81 -27.10
CA ILE A 63 6.38 23.24 -27.08
C ILE A 63 5.80 23.25 -25.66
N LEU A 64 6.60 22.89 -24.65
CA LEU A 64 6.17 22.88 -23.26
C LEU A 64 5.85 24.29 -22.75
N ASP A 65 6.74 25.25 -22.99
CA ASP A 65 6.55 26.66 -22.63
C ASP A 65 5.31 27.27 -23.32
N THR A 66 5.07 26.86 -24.58
CA THR A 66 3.86 27.27 -25.32
C THR A 66 2.60 26.64 -24.73
N ALA A 67 2.64 25.37 -24.32
CA ALA A 67 1.49 24.68 -23.71
C ALA A 67 1.13 25.26 -22.34
N GLU A 68 2.12 25.60 -21.51
CA GLU A 68 1.88 26.27 -20.22
C GLU A 68 1.31 27.69 -20.41
N SER A 69 1.85 28.44 -21.37
CA SER A 69 1.32 29.77 -21.74
C SER A 69 -0.13 29.69 -22.23
N LEU A 70 -0.45 28.70 -23.07
CA LEU A 70 -1.81 28.47 -23.57
C LEU A 70 -2.80 27.98 -22.49
N SER A 71 -2.35 27.15 -21.54
CA SER A 71 -3.18 26.74 -20.40
C SER A 71 -3.52 27.92 -19.50
N SER A 72 -2.53 28.76 -19.18
CA SER A 72 -2.72 29.99 -18.40
C SER A 72 -3.67 30.98 -19.09
N ALA A 73 -3.53 31.14 -20.41
CA ALA A 73 -4.37 32.07 -21.18
C ALA A 73 -5.81 31.57 -21.42
N SER A 74 -6.02 30.25 -21.51
CA SER A 74 -7.33 29.67 -21.85
C SER A 74 -8.17 29.26 -20.63
N GLY A 75 -7.57 29.19 -19.44
CA GLY A 75 -8.21 28.64 -18.25
C GLY A 75 -8.55 27.15 -18.37
N GLN A 76 -8.04 26.47 -19.40
CA GLN A 76 -8.20 25.02 -19.58
C GLN A 76 -7.10 24.28 -18.82
N ASP A 77 -7.48 23.12 -18.30
CA ASP A 77 -6.56 22.19 -17.66
C ASP A 77 -5.39 21.86 -18.60
N ALA A 78 -4.17 21.91 -18.07
CA ALA A 78 -2.93 21.74 -18.84
C ALA A 78 -2.87 20.39 -19.57
N SER A 79 -3.49 19.35 -19.02
CA SER A 79 -3.53 18.03 -19.66
C SER A 79 -4.40 18.01 -20.92
N GLU A 80 -5.50 18.78 -20.94
CA GLU A 80 -6.37 18.91 -22.11
C GLU A 80 -5.74 19.77 -23.21
N VAL A 81 -4.99 20.80 -22.83
CA VAL A 81 -4.19 21.59 -23.78
C VAL A 81 -3.11 20.71 -24.41
N MET A 82 -2.41 19.89 -23.61
CA MET A 82 -1.39 18.98 -24.13
C MET A 82 -1.94 17.92 -25.07
N LYS A 83 -3.11 17.34 -24.79
CA LYS A 83 -3.78 16.41 -25.73
C LYS A 83 -4.03 17.05 -27.08
N LYS A 84 -4.54 18.29 -27.10
CA LYS A 84 -4.81 19.03 -28.34
C LYS A 84 -3.53 19.38 -29.10
N VAL A 85 -2.47 19.76 -28.39
CA VAL A 85 -1.15 20.05 -29.00
C VAL A 85 -0.57 18.78 -29.63
N VAL A 86 -0.60 17.64 -28.93
CA VAL A 86 -0.14 16.35 -29.47
C VAL A 86 -0.97 15.94 -30.70
N GLN A 87 -2.29 16.09 -30.63
CA GLN A 87 -3.18 15.76 -31.74
C GLN A 87 -2.96 16.67 -32.95
N TRP A 88 -2.72 17.96 -32.73
CA TRP A 88 -2.38 18.91 -33.79
C TRP A 88 -1.03 18.56 -34.47
N ILE A 89 -0.01 18.19 -33.70
CA ILE A 89 1.29 17.75 -34.23
C ILE A 89 1.10 16.50 -35.10
N LEU A 90 0.33 15.51 -34.62
CA LEU A 90 0.06 14.29 -35.38
C LEU A 90 -0.66 14.59 -36.70
N SER A 91 -1.68 15.46 -36.69
CA SER A 91 -2.39 15.86 -37.91
C SER A 91 -1.52 16.69 -38.87
N ALA A 92 -0.59 17.51 -38.36
CA ALA A 92 0.34 18.27 -39.18
C ALA A 92 1.35 17.37 -39.91
N ILE A 93 1.76 16.27 -39.27
CA ILE A 93 2.64 15.25 -39.88
C ILE A 93 1.88 14.47 -40.97
N GLU A 94 0.62 14.13 -40.75
CA GLU A 94 -0.22 13.42 -41.72
C GLU A 94 -0.58 14.30 -42.94
N GLY A 95 -0.76 15.61 -42.73
CA GLY A 95 -1.17 16.55 -43.77
C GLY A 95 -0.05 17.03 -44.71
N SER A 96 1.23 16.82 -44.38
CA SER A 96 2.33 17.46 -45.12
C SER A 96 2.68 16.84 -46.47
N GLY A 97 1.99 15.79 -46.94
CA GLY A 97 2.01 15.30 -48.33
C GLY A 97 3.37 14.93 -48.95
N ALA A 98 4.47 15.06 -48.20
CA ALA A 98 5.80 14.69 -48.62
C ALA A 98 5.93 13.17 -48.46
N GLY A 99 5.82 12.45 -49.57
CA GLY A 99 6.00 11.01 -49.69
C GLY A 99 7.42 10.54 -49.40
N THR A 100 7.95 10.84 -48.21
CA THR A 100 9.08 10.15 -47.64
C THR A 100 8.52 9.03 -46.78
N THR A 101 8.73 7.78 -47.20
CA THR A 101 8.50 6.59 -46.40
C THR A 101 9.37 6.70 -45.14
N ALA A 102 8.81 7.29 -44.09
CA ALA A 102 9.38 7.28 -42.76
C ALA A 102 9.16 5.87 -42.18
N THR A 103 10.06 4.96 -42.49
CA THR A 103 10.30 3.79 -41.64
C THR A 103 10.67 4.30 -40.25
N GLY A 104 9.72 4.19 -39.31
CA GLY A 104 9.96 4.13 -37.87
C GLY A 104 10.65 5.34 -37.25
N VAL A 105 9.90 6.42 -37.00
CA VAL A 105 10.23 7.30 -35.88
C VAL A 105 9.54 6.72 -34.65
N SER A 106 10.26 5.86 -33.92
CA SER A 106 9.81 5.39 -32.60
C SER A 106 9.94 6.55 -31.61
N LEU A 107 8.85 6.84 -30.89
CA LEU A 107 8.81 7.84 -29.81
C LEU A 107 9.60 7.43 -28.55
N ASP A 108 10.34 6.31 -28.61
CA ASP A 108 11.16 5.80 -27.50
C ASP A 108 12.41 6.65 -27.20
N GLY A 109 12.71 7.67 -28.02
CA GLY A 109 13.96 8.42 -27.95
C GLY A 109 14.09 9.47 -26.85
N ALA A 110 13.01 9.84 -26.15
CA ALA A 110 13.05 10.92 -25.14
C ALA A 110 12.99 10.45 -23.68
N ALA A 111 12.90 9.13 -23.44
CA ALA A 111 12.95 8.54 -22.09
C ALA A 111 14.22 7.70 -21.85
N SER A 112 15.26 7.83 -22.68
CA SER A 112 16.37 6.86 -22.75
C SER A 112 17.45 6.97 -21.67
N SER A 113 17.20 7.68 -20.56
CA SER A 113 17.94 7.51 -19.31
C SER A 113 17.12 6.83 -18.22
N GLY A 114 15.86 6.48 -18.51
CA GLY A 114 15.04 5.63 -17.67
C GLY A 114 15.60 4.21 -17.71
N SER A 115 16.20 3.79 -16.60
CA SER A 115 16.58 2.41 -16.32
C SER A 115 15.52 1.46 -16.86
N THR A 116 15.84 0.77 -17.97
CA THR A 116 15.01 -0.30 -18.50
C THR A 116 14.74 -1.24 -17.35
N ILE A 117 13.46 -1.39 -16.98
CA ILE A 117 13.08 -2.31 -15.92
C ILE A 117 13.61 -3.66 -16.35
N ASP A 118 14.51 -4.25 -15.57
CA ASP A 118 15.00 -5.58 -15.86
C ASP A 118 13.93 -6.57 -15.39
N PRO A 119 13.08 -7.12 -16.30
CA PRO A 119 12.04 -8.04 -15.90
C PRO A 119 12.62 -9.34 -15.32
N SER A 120 13.90 -9.62 -15.57
CA SER A 120 14.57 -10.81 -15.04
C SER A 120 14.75 -10.74 -13.52
N GLY A 121 14.80 -9.52 -12.95
CA GLY A 121 14.93 -9.30 -11.51
C GLY A 121 13.75 -9.86 -10.71
N LEU A 122 12.53 -9.77 -11.22
CA LEU A 122 11.35 -10.35 -10.56
C LEU A 122 11.18 -11.83 -10.86
N ALA A 123 11.42 -12.24 -12.11
CA ALA A 123 11.19 -13.61 -12.55
C ALA A 123 12.02 -14.63 -11.72
N GLY A 124 13.24 -14.27 -11.33
CA GLY A 124 14.10 -15.11 -10.49
C GLY A 124 13.63 -15.29 -9.04
N LYS A 125 12.65 -14.49 -8.58
CA LYS A 125 12.16 -14.48 -7.19
C LYS A 125 10.82 -15.20 -7.01
N LEU A 126 10.15 -15.52 -8.12
CA LEU A 126 8.85 -16.17 -8.13
C LEU A 126 8.98 -17.71 -8.10
N PRO A 127 7.99 -18.43 -7.54
CA PRO A 127 7.99 -19.88 -7.59
C PRO A 127 7.91 -20.38 -9.03
N GLY A 128 8.66 -21.43 -9.37
CA GLY A 128 8.73 -21.99 -10.74
C GLY A 128 7.48 -22.74 -11.22
N THR A 129 6.32 -22.52 -10.61
CA THR A 129 5.08 -23.29 -10.81
C THR A 129 4.19 -22.76 -11.95
N GLY A 130 4.65 -21.77 -12.71
CA GLY A 130 3.93 -21.20 -13.87
C GLY A 130 2.84 -20.18 -13.52
N GLU A 131 2.24 -20.30 -12.33
CA GLU A 131 1.36 -19.30 -11.72
C GLU A 131 1.97 -18.70 -10.46
N VAL A 132 1.51 -17.50 -10.12
CA VAL A 132 1.90 -16.74 -8.94
C VAL A 132 0.66 -16.13 -8.28
N SER A 133 0.63 -16.13 -6.94
CA SER A 133 -0.39 -15.40 -6.17
C SER A 133 0.00 -13.94 -5.92
N GLU A 134 -0.96 -13.11 -5.56
CA GLU A 134 -0.69 -11.70 -5.23
C GLU A 134 0.31 -11.56 -4.09
N GLU A 135 0.24 -12.40 -3.05
CA GLU A 135 1.20 -12.35 -1.94
C GLU A 135 2.63 -12.67 -2.38
N GLN A 136 2.81 -13.64 -3.27
CA GLN A 136 4.11 -14.03 -3.80
C GLN A 136 4.68 -12.92 -4.69
N LEU A 137 3.83 -12.34 -5.54
CA LEU A 137 4.19 -11.21 -6.39
C LEU A 137 4.56 -9.98 -5.55
N TYR A 138 3.80 -9.71 -4.49
CA TYR A 138 4.06 -8.66 -3.52
C TYR A 138 5.45 -8.79 -2.88
N ALA A 139 5.80 -9.97 -2.38
CA ALA A 139 7.12 -10.20 -1.78
C ALA A 139 8.27 -9.99 -2.79
N ALA A 140 8.09 -10.43 -4.04
CA ALA A 140 9.09 -10.22 -5.09
C ALA A 140 9.27 -8.74 -5.45
N ILE A 141 8.16 -7.98 -5.53
CA ILE A 141 8.18 -6.54 -5.79
C ILE A 141 8.85 -5.78 -4.63
N LEU A 142 8.57 -6.15 -3.37
CA LEU A 142 9.25 -5.58 -2.21
C LEU A 142 10.76 -5.71 -2.35
N GLU A 143 11.27 -6.93 -2.56
CA GLU A 143 12.71 -7.16 -2.67
C GLU A 143 13.34 -6.37 -3.82
N GLN A 144 12.66 -6.26 -4.97
CA GLN A 144 13.12 -5.41 -6.08
C GLN A 144 13.17 -3.93 -5.68
N ARG A 145 12.09 -3.40 -5.11
CA ARG A 145 11.98 -1.97 -4.76
C ARG A 145 12.95 -1.56 -3.66
N ILE A 146 13.21 -2.45 -2.70
CA ILE A 146 14.28 -2.29 -1.70
C ILE A 146 15.63 -2.20 -2.41
N GLY A 147 15.91 -3.10 -3.36
CA GLY A 147 17.15 -3.07 -4.14
C GLY A 147 17.36 -1.76 -4.92
N GLU A 148 16.29 -1.24 -5.50
CA GLU A 148 16.31 0.02 -6.25
C GLU A 148 16.44 1.27 -5.36
N THR A 149 15.94 1.21 -4.12
CA THR A 149 15.85 2.38 -3.22
C THR A 149 16.98 2.43 -2.20
N ALA A 150 17.31 1.28 -1.58
CA ALA A 150 18.30 1.13 -0.51
C ALA A 150 19.54 0.34 -0.95
N GLY A 151 19.54 -0.23 -2.15
CA GLY A 151 20.68 -0.93 -2.72
C GLY A 151 20.63 -2.46 -2.55
N PRO A 152 21.54 -3.19 -3.22
CA PRO A 152 21.50 -4.66 -3.30
C PRO A 152 21.73 -5.36 -1.95
N GLU A 153 22.52 -4.76 -1.04
CA GLU A 153 22.74 -5.35 0.29
C GLU A 153 21.47 -5.35 1.13
N ALA A 154 20.67 -4.27 1.09
CA ALA A 154 19.37 -4.22 1.76
C ALA A 154 18.38 -5.22 1.13
N ALA A 155 18.37 -5.37 -0.19
CA ALA A 155 17.54 -6.40 -0.85
C ALA A 155 17.92 -7.82 -0.42
N LYS A 156 19.23 -8.09 -0.28
CA LYS A 156 19.73 -9.36 0.22
C LYS A 156 19.32 -9.60 1.67
N ALA A 157 19.48 -8.61 2.55
CA ALA A 157 19.06 -8.70 3.93
C ALA A 157 17.54 -8.95 4.06
N PHE A 158 16.73 -8.29 3.22
CA PHE A 158 15.31 -8.58 3.11
C PHE A 158 15.06 -10.03 2.74
N ALA A 159 15.73 -10.56 1.73
CA ALA A 159 15.55 -11.93 1.27
C ALA A 159 15.89 -12.96 2.38
N GLU A 160 16.96 -12.73 3.13
CA GLU A 160 17.37 -13.56 4.27
C GLU A 160 16.34 -13.53 5.40
N GLU A 161 15.90 -12.33 5.81
CA GLU A 161 14.90 -12.15 6.86
C GLU A 161 13.54 -12.72 6.45
N PHE A 162 13.14 -12.52 5.19
CA PHE A 162 11.92 -13.08 4.64
C PHE A 162 11.91 -14.61 4.68
N GLN A 163 13.03 -15.29 4.38
CA GLN A 163 13.08 -16.73 4.56
C GLN A 163 12.98 -17.15 6.03
N SER A 164 13.62 -16.42 6.95
CA SER A 164 13.50 -16.65 8.39
C SER A 164 12.04 -16.55 8.86
N GLU A 165 11.36 -15.47 8.48
CA GLU A 165 9.95 -15.22 8.81
C GLU A 165 9.02 -16.27 8.22
N LYS A 166 9.27 -16.72 6.98
CA LYS A 166 8.51 -17.83 6.38
C LYS A 166 8.63 -19.12 7.19
N GLN A 167 9.79 -19.43 7.77
CA GLN A 167 9.93 -20.61 8.62
C GLN A 167 9.24 -20.40 9.97
N ARG A 168 9.35 -19.20 10.54
CA ARG A 168 8.71 -18.85 11.83
C ARG A 168 7.19 -18.91 11.76
N LEU A 169 6.59 -18.43 10.66
CA LEU A 169 5.15 -18.36 10.45
C LEU A 169 4.56 -19.61 9.79
N ARG A 170 5.40 -20.61 9.48
CA ARG A 170 4.92 -21.86 8.89
C ARG A 170 4.02 -22.60 9.88
N ARG A 171 2.77 -22.84 9.47
CA ARG A 171 1.79 -23.59 10.25
C ARG A 171 2.04 -25.09 10.13
N GLY A 172 1.43 -25.86 11.04
CA GLY A 172 1.57 -27.32 11.09
C GLY A 172 1.06 -28.05 9.83
N ASP A 173 0.18 -27.42 9.06
CA ASP A 173 -0.32 -27.91 7.77
C ASP A 173 0.56 -27.51 6.57
N GLY A 174 1.68 -26.83 6.82
CA GLY A 174 2.63 -26.38 5.81
C GLY A 174 2.34 -25.00 5.24
N TYR A 175 1.21 -24.37 5.60
CA TYR A 175 0.87 -23.02 5.15
C TYR A 175 1.88 -21.98 5.63
N VAL A 176 2.12 -20.98 4.80
CA VAL A 176 2.95 -19.82 5.15
C VAL A 176 2.20 -18.57 4.69
N PRO A 177 1.83 -17.64 5.61
CA PRO A 177 1.25 -16.37 5.22
C PRO A 177 2.34 -15.48 4.60
N VAL A 178 2.43 -15.46 3.27
CA VAL A 178 3.56 -14.88 2.55
C VAL A 178 3.57 -13.36 2.70
N GLU A 179 2.40 -12.72 2.67
CA GLU A 179 2.26 -11.28 2.92
C GLU A 179 2.82 -10.90 4.30
N GLU A 180 2.40 -11.60 5.36
CA GLU A 180 2.81 -11.31 6.73
C GLU A 180 4.31 -11.52 6.92
N ALA A 181 4.87 -12.61 6.37
CA ALA A 181 6.31 -12.86 6.41
C ALA A 181 7.11 -11.73 5.73
N ALA A 182 6.64 -11.25 4.57
CA ALA A 182 7.29 -10.18 3.84
C ALA A 182 7.18 -8.82 4.56
N GLN A 183 6.02 -8.52 5.18
CA GLN A 183 5.83 -7.31 5.98
C GLN A 183 6.71 -7.29 7.23
N ASN A 184 6.82 -8.43 7.94
CA ASN A 184 7.69 -8.54 9.10
C ASN A 184 9.16 -8.34 8.70
N ALA A 185 9.60 -8.95 7.59
CA ALA A 185 10.96 -8.76 7.09
C ALA A 185 11.27 -7.29 6.76
N LEU A 186 10.36 -6.62 6.03
CA LEU A 186 10.51 -5.20 5.72
C LEU A 186 10.57 -4.33 6.99
N ARG A 187 9.78 -4.67 8.00
CA ARG A 187 9.79 -3.99 9.30
C ARG A 187 11.12 -4.18 10.01
N THR A 188 11.65 -5.40 10.10
CA THR A 188 12.96 -5.68 10.69
C THR A 188 14.06 -4.85 10.02
N LEU A 189 14.07 -4.77 8.69
CA LEU A 189 15.03 -3.94 7.96
C LEU A 189 14.94 -2.45 8.35
N SER A 190 13.72 -1.94 8.49
CA SER A 190 13.49 -0.56 8.91
C SER A 190 13.94 -0.31 10.35
N GLU A 191 13.64 -1.23 11.27
CA GLU A 191 14.03 -1.16 12.68
C GLU A 191 15.55 -1.25 12.87
N ASN A 192 16.24 -2.01 12.02
CA ASN A 192 17.70 -2.12 11.98
C ASN A 192 18.39 -0.90 11.33
N GLY A 193 17.62 0.01 10.71
CA GLY A 193 18.14 1.17 9.99
C GLY A 193 18.78 0.84 8.64
N GLU A 194 18.50 -0.34 8.09
CA GLU A 194 18.96 -0.74 6.74
C GLU A 194 18.16 -0.03 5.64
N ILE A 195 16.93 0.38 5.97
CA ILE A 195 16.09 1.24 5.15
C ILE A 195 15.40 2.29 6.02
N ASP A 196 15.24 3.50 5.50
CA ASP A 196 14.45 4.54 6.16
C ASP A 196 12.97 4.10 6.31
N GLY A 197 12.36 4.36 7.47
CA GLY A 197 10.99 3.93 7.73
C GLY A 197 9.97 4.51 6.76
N SER A 198 10.11 5.79 6.37
CA SER A 198 9.21 6.40 5.39
C SER A 198 9.41 5.81 3.99
N ALA A 199 10.65 5.45 3.64
CA ALA A 199 10.93 4.74 2.39
C ALA A 199 10.33 3.34 2.39
N ALA A 200 10.43 2.61 3.51
CA ALA A 200 9.84 1.28 3.65
C ALA A 200 8.30 1.31 3.57
N GLU A 201 7.63 2.25 4.23
CA GLU A 201 6.16 2.42 4.12
C GLU A 201 5.71 2.78 2.70
N LYS A 202 6.49 3.61 2.00
CA LYS A 202 6.24 3.94 0.59
C LYS A 202 6.39 2.69 -0.30
N ILE A 203 7.48 1.94 -0.13
CA ILE A 203 7.72 0.68 -0.88
C ILE A 203 6.61 -0.33 -0.60
N ASN A 204 6.16 -0.45 0.65
CA ASN A 204 5.03 -1.31 1.03
C ASN A 204 3.76 -0.92 0.26
N GLY A 205 3.42 0.37 0.22
CA GLY A 205 2.28 0.87 -0.56
C GLY A 205 2.39 0.59 -2.06
N GLU A 206 3.54 0.86 -2.66
CA GLU A 206 3.79 0.61 -4.08
C GLU A 206 3.72 -0.88 -4.42
N ALA A 207 4.37 -1.73 -3.62
CA ALA A 207 4.36 -3.17 -3.82
C ALA A 207 2.96 -3.75 -3.68
N PHE A 208 2.21 -3.33 -2.65
CA PHE A 208 0.84 -3.76 -2.44
C PHE A 208 -0.04 -3.46 -3.65
N ARG A 209 0.04 -2.23 -4.18
CA ARG A 209 -0.77 -1.80 -5.32
C ARG A 209 -0.33 -2.45 -6.64
N ALA A 210 0.97 -2.68 -6.84
CA ALA A 210 1.50 -3.32 -8.04
C ALA A 210 1.28 -4.84 -8.06
N ALA A 211 1.06 -5.48 -6.91
CA ALA A 211 0.82 -6.91 -6.79
C ALA A 211 -0.63 -7.34 -7.04
N GLN A 212 -1.57 -6.39 -7.17
CA GLN A 212 -2.99 -6.67 -7.39
C GLN A 212 -3.21 -7.34 -8.75
N LEU A 213 -3.74 -8.55 -8.73
CA LEU A 213 -4.08 -9.36 -9.90
C LEU A 213 -5.60 -9.39 -10.14
N ASP A 214 -6.40 -9.08 -9.11
CA ASP A 214 -7.85 -8.93 -9.18
C ASP A 214 -8.32 -7.47 -8.95
N ASP A 215 -9.64 -7.30 -8.83
CA ASP A 215 -10.27 -5.99 -8.60
C ASP A 215 -10.36 -5.61 -7.11
N ASN A 216 -9.97 -6.51 -6.19
CA ASN A 216 -10.03 -6.27 -4.76
C ASN A 216 -8.79 -5.53 -4.24
N GLY A 217 -8.74 -4.23 -4.55
CA GLY A 217 -7.68 -3.31 -4.16
C GLY A 217 -7.39 -3.13 -2.66
N SER A 218 -8.02 -3.91 -1.77
CA SER A 218 -7.92 -3.78 -0.31
C SER A 218 -7.13 -4.90 0.36
N LEU A 219 -7.02 -6.07 -0.26
CA LEU A 219 -6.32 -7.25 0.27
C LEU A 219 -5.37 -7.84 -0.77
N LEU A 220 -4.43 -8.66 -0.33
CA LEU A 220 -3.68 -9.56 -1.20
C LEU A 220 -4.21 -10.97 -0.99
N TYR A 221 -4.33 -11.77 -2.03
CA TYR A 221 -4.80 -13.14 -1.91
C TYR A 221 -3.70 -14.19 -2.18
N ASP A 222 -3.82 -15.32 -1.49
CA ASP A 222 -2.90 -16.46 -1.64
C ASP A 222 -3.34 -17.42 -2.76
N ASP A 223 -2.59 -18.51 -2.95
CA ASP A 223 -2.86 -19.54 -3.96
C ASP A 223 -3.76 -20.68 -3.45
N ARG A 224 -4.04 -20.73 -2.14
CA ARG A 224 -4.65 -21.89 -1.51
C ARG A 224 -6.15 -21.90 -1.75
N GLY A 225 -6.85 -20.82 -1.38
CA GLY A 225 -8.32 -20.71 -1.44
C GLY A 225 -9.09 -21.85 -0.74
N GLY A 226 -10.16 -21.53 -0.03
CA GLY A 226 -11.11 -22.56 0.44
C GLY A 226 -12.08 -23.08 -0.66
N PRO A 227 -12.77 -24.22 -0.43
CA PRO A 227 -13.90 -24.62 -1.25
C PRO A 227 -15.00 -23.53 -1.26
N GLY A 228 -15.20 -22.88 -2.41
CA GLY A 228 -16.16 -21.78 -2.55
C GLY A 228 -15.63 -20.41 -2.08
N ASP A 229 -14.33 -20.32 -1.81
CA ASP A 229 -13.68 -19.10 -1.36
C ASP A 229 -13.23 -18.27 -2.58
N PRO A 230 -13.82 -17.09 -2.83
CA PRO A 230 -13.42 -16.23 -3.93
C PRO A 230 -12.05 -15.58 -3.71
N THR A 231 -11.40 -15.80 -2.56
CA THR A 231 -10.13 -15.17 -2.18
C THR A 231 -8.90 -15.85 -2.80
N LYS A 232 -9.02 -16.37 -4.03
CA LYS A 232 -7.89 -16.90 -4.80
C LYS A 232 -7.63 -15.98 -5.98
N ALA A 233 -6.58 -15.19 -5.91
CA ALA A 233 -6.10 -14.38 -7.01
C ALA A 233 -4.73 -14.89 -7.47
N THR A 234 -4.75 -15.73 -8.50
CA THR A 234 -3.53 -16.17 -9.20
C THR A 234 -3.57 -15.72 -10.65
N ALA A 235 -2.39 -15.51 -11.23
CA ALA A 235 -2.22 -15.28 -12.66
C ALA A 235 -1.00 -16.04 -13.16
N SER A 236 -0.88 -16.18 -14.48
CA SER A 236 0.37 -16.66 -15.07
C SER A 236 1.51 -15.72 -14.67
N ILE A 237 2.70 -16.25 -14.43
CA ILE A 237 3.87 -15.44 -14.05
C ILE A 237 4.11 -14.32 -15.08
N SER A 238 3.97 -14.62 -16.37
CA SER A 238 4.16 -13.62 -17.43
C SER A 238 3.17 -12.46 -17.32
N ASP A 239 1.88 -12.75 -17.16
CA ASP A 239 0.84 -11.73 -17.07
C ASP A 239 0.97 -10.91 -15.78
N ALA A 240 1.26 -11.58 -14.67
CA ALA A 240 1.51 -10.96 -13.37
C ALA A 240 2.68 -9.97 -13.43
N LEU A 241 3.80 -10.39 -14.02
CA LEU A 241 4.98 -9.54 -14.20
C LEU A 241 4.72 -8.37 -15.14
N GLU A 242 3.99 -8.58 -16.25
CA GLU A 242 3.64 -7.49 -17.16
C GLU A 242 2.80 -6.42 -16.44
N ARG A 243 1.77 -6.84 -15.70
CA ARG A 243 0.91 -5.93 -14.92
C ARG A 243 1.70 -5.18 -13.85
N ALA A 244 2.50 -5.89 -13.05
CA ALA A 244 3.32 -5.30 -12.01
C ALA A 244 4.32 -4.28 -12.59
N ASN A 245 5.04 -4.63 -13.66
CA ASN A 245 6.01 -3.73 -14.30
C ASN A 245 5.34 -2.48 -14.87
N ARG A 246 4.16 -2.61 -15.48
CA ARG A 246 3.37 -1.48 -15.96
C ARG A 246 2.98 -0.54 -14.81
N GLN A 247 2.55 -1.07 -13.68
CA GLN A 247 2.19 -0.27 -12.52
C GLN A 247 3.40 0.41 -11.87
N LEU A 248 4.52 -0.32 -11.71
CA LEU A 248 5.77 0.24 -11.20
C LEU A 248 6.33 1.35 -12.11
N ALA A 249 6.23 1.20 -13.44
CA ALA A 249 6.61 2.25 -14.38
C ALA A 249 5.79 3.53 -14.17
N ARG A 250 4.48 3.40 -13.89
CA ARG A 250 3.60 4.55 -13.58
C ARG A 250 3.95 5.24 -12.27
N PHE A 251 4.39 4.49 -11.24
CA PHE A 251 4.89 5.09 -10.01
C PHE A 251 6.21 5.84 -10.23
N ARG A 252 7.14 5.27 -11.00
CA ARG A 252 8.43 5.91 -11.30
C ARG A 252 8.28 7.19 -12.12
N SER A 253 7.35 7.22 -13.06
CA SER A 253 7.04 8.43 -13.84
C SER A 253 6.21 9.46 -13.07
N GLY A 254 5.73 9.12 -11.87
CA GLY A 254 4.87 9.98 -11.06
C GLY A 254 3.45 10.14 -11.62
N ILE A 255 3.08 9.36 -12.66
CA ILE A 255 1.72 9.32 -13.21
C ILE A 255 0.74 8.82 -12.14
N ASP A 256 1.16 7.80 -11.38
CA ASP A 256 0.42 7.27 -10.25
C ASP A 256 1.19 7.48 -8.95
N ARG A 257 0.47 7.40 -7.83
CA ARG A 257 1.04 7.34 -6.48
C ARG A 257 0.31 6.28 -5.68
N ALA A 258 1.06 5.47 -4.94
CA ALA A 258 0.50 4.62 -3.91
C ALA A 258 0.55 5.36 -2.57
N GLU A 259 -0.50 5.25 -1.79
CA GLU A 259 -0.49 5.73 -0.41
C GLU A 259 0.51 4.91 0.41
N PRO A 260 1.41 5.53 1.19
CA PRO A 260 2.29 4.81 2.09
C PRO A 260 1.48 3.91 3.04
N ARG A 261 1.91 2.65 3.17
CA ARG A 261 1.27 1.69 4.06
C ARG A 261 2.13 1.51 5.30
N SER A 262 1.55 1.82 6.45
CA SER A 262 2.20 1.68 7.76
C SER A 262 2.75 0.27 7.95
N LEU A 263 3.99 0.18 8.41
CA LEU A 263 4.60 -1.11 8.79
C LEU A 263 4.04 -1.65 10.11
N ALA A 264 3.49 -0.78 10.96
CA ALA A 264 2.91 -1.14 12.25
C ALA A 264 1.51 -1.75 12.12
N SER A 265 0.79 -1.43 11.04
CA SER A 265 -0.47 -2.07 10.72
C SER A 265 -0.18 -3.49 10.23
N GLN A 266 -0.25 -4.47 11.13
CA GLN A 266 -0.36 -5.87 10.71
C GLN A 266 -1.53 -5.97 9.72
N SER A 267 -1.34 -6.75 8.64
CA SER A 267 -2.41 -7.00 7.67
C SER A 267 -3.68 -7.31 8.43
N THR A 268 -4.69 -6.44 8.31
CA THR A 268 -5.99 -6.61 8.95
C THR A 268 -6.82 -7.63 8.20
N LYS A 269 -6.18 -8.61 7.53
CA LYS A 269 -6.74 -9.94 7.43
C LYS A 269 -6.94 -10.41 8.86
N SER A 270 -8.02 -9.94 9.46
CA SER A 270 -8.66 -10.64 10.55
C SER A 270 -8.67 -12.08 10.08
N PRO A 271 -8.04 -13.04 10.78
CA PRO A 271 -8.49 -14.41 10.67
C PRO A 271 -10.01 -14.33 10.76
N GLN A 272 -10.70 -14.42 9.61
CA GLN A 272 -12.10 -14.78 9.60
C GLN A 272 -12.08 -16.06 10.38
N GLY A 273 -12.76 -16.08 11.53
CA GLY A 273 -12.89 -17.33 12.27
C GLY A 273 -13.46 -18.29 11.25
N GLN A 274 -12.62 -19.16 10.69
CA GLN A 274 -13.13 -20.08 9.71
C GLN A 274 -13.99 -21.06 10.50
N LYS A 275 -14.76 -21.89 9.81
CA LYS A 275 -15.56 -22.88 10.52
C LYS A 275 -14.69 -24.00 11.12
N VAL A 276 -13.36 -23.98 10.90
CA VAL A 276 -12.35 -24.93 11.42
C VAL A 276 -10.93 -24.29 11.41
N ASP A 277 -10.47 -23.73 12.53
CA ASP A 277 -9.12 -23.21 12.82
C ASP A 277 -8.27 -24.28 13.53
N GLY A 278 -8.84 -25.45 13.79
CA GLY A 278 -8.19 -26.61 14.39
C GLY A 278 -8.26 -26.65 15.92
N PRO A 279 -7.75 -27.72 16.56
CA PRO A 279 -7.96 -27.97 17.99
C PRO A 279 -7.43 -26.86 18.91
N ASP A 280 -6.39 -26.14 18.47
CA ASP A 280 -5.72 -25.07 19.24
C ASP A 280 -6.00 -23.66 18.70
N GLY A 281 -6.88 -23.52 17.68
CA GLY A 281 -7.19 -22.27 16.98
C GLY A 281 -8.06 -21.29 17.77
N PHE A 282 -8.68 -20.31 17.11
CA PHE A 282 -9.67 -19.44 17.75
C PHE A 282 -10.99 -20.19 17.91
N LEU A 283 -11.77 -19.95 18.97
CA LEU A 283 -13.11 -20.54 19.09
C LEU A 283 -14.09 -19.53 19.66
N TRP A 284 -15.07 -19.18 18.84
CA TRP A 284 -16.31 -18.52 19.20
C TRP A 284 -17.39 -19.58 19.46
N LYS A 285 -17.76 -19.77 20.73
CA LYS A 285 -18.87 -20.64 21.12
C LYS A 285 -20.05 -19.78 21.58
N PRO A 286 -21.06 -19.56 20.73
CA PRO A 286 -22.13 -18.59 20.98
C PRO A 286 -22.92 -18.89 22.25
N GLU A 287 -23.07 -20.18 22.58
CA GLU A 287 -23.74 -20.66 23.78
C GLU A 287 -22.87 -21.70 24.49
N SER A 288 -22.35 -21.36 25.68
CA SER A 288 -21.63 -22.30 26.54
C SER A 288 -22.59 -23.28 27.21
N GLU A 289 -22.25 -24.57 27.33
CA GLU A 289 -23.10 -25.52 28.08
C GLU A 289 -23.26 -25.14 29.54
N SER A 290 -22.29 -24.41 30.10
CA SER A 290 -22.28 -24.09 31.53
C SER A 290 -23.30 -23.03 31.95
N ASN A 291 -23.61 -22.07 31.08
CA ASN A 291 -24.48 -20.94 31.43
C ASN A 291 -25.25 -20.33 30.25
N GLY A 292 -25.20 -20.94 29.06
CA GLY A 292 -25.85 -20.44 27.85
C GLY A 292 -25.24 -19.16 27.26
N ASN A 293 -24.21 -18.58 27.89
CA ASN A 293 -23.60 -17.34 27.41
C ASN A 293 -22.43 -17.62 26.47
N LEU A 294 -22.03 -16.61 25.70
CA LEU A 294 -20.87 -16.66 24.83
C LEU A 294 -19.59 -16.96 25.64
N VAL A 295 -18.80 -17.88 25.11
CA VAL A 295 -17.41 -18.09 25.52
C VAL A 295 -16.51 -18.03 24.30
N VAL A 296 -15.44 -17.25 24.41
CA VAL A 296 -14.37 -17.16 23.42
C VAL A 296 -13.14 -17.84 23.98
N LEU A 297 -12.57 -18.78 23.24
CA LEU A 297 -11.29 -19.40 23.59
C LEU A 297 -10.23 -18.87 22.64
N VAL A 298 -9.22 -18.25 23.22
CA VAL A 298 -8.11 -17.66 22.49
C VAL A 298 -7.21 -18.77 21.93
N PRO A 299 -6.60 -18.59 20.75
CA PRO A 299 -5.58 -19.51 20.27
C PRO A 299 -4.45 -19.73 21.27
N LYS A 300 -3.91 -20.94 21.28
CA LYS A 300 -2.91 -21.35 22.27
C LYS A 300 -1.62 -20.54 22.20
N GLU A 301 -1.25 -20.07 21.01
CA GLU A 301 -0.09 -19.21 20.78
C GLU A 301 -0.18 -17.87 21.52
N TYR A 302 -1.38 -17.38 21.82
CA TYR A 302 -1.59 -16.15 22.59
C TYR A 302 -1.85 -16.39 24.09
N ALA A 303 -1.74 -17.63 24.57
CA ALA A 303 -1.90 -17.95 25.98
C ALA A 303 -0.94 -17.09 26.84
N HIS A 304 -1.46 -16.51 27.93
CA HIS A 304 -0.74 -15.59 28.81
C HIS A 304 -0.31 -14.26 28.19
N GLN A 305 -0.59 -14.02 26.91
CA GLN A 305 -0.24 -12.79 26.20
C GLN A 305 -1.42 -11.83 26.10
N VAL A 306 -2.66 -12.27 26.33
CA VAL A 306 -3.83 -11.39 26.24
C VAL A 306 -3.89 -10.45 27.43
N SER A 307 -4.09 -9.16 27.14
CA SER A 307 -4.33 -8.09 28.12
C SER A 307 -5.81 -7.78 28.26
N SER A 308 -6.56 -7.77 27.15
CA SER A 308 -8.02 -7.61 27.12
C SER A 308 -8.61 -8.25 25.87
N LEU A 309 -9.89 -8.61 25.95
CA LEU A 309 -10.68 -9.09 24.81
C LEU A 309 -12.02 -8.36 24.79
N GLN A 310 -12.38 -7.79 23.64
CA GLN A 310 -13.61 -7.02 23.46
C GLN A 310 -14.35 -7.47 22.20
N ILE A 311 -15.67 -7.29 22.20
CA ILE A 311 -16.52 -7.45 21.01
C ILE A 311 -16.91 -6.05 20.55
N GLN A 312 -16.66 -5.74 19.27
CA GLN A 312 -16.95 -4.47 18.64
C GLN A 312 -17.97 -4.66 17.52
N ASP A 313 -18.72 -3.61 17.20
CA ASP A 313 -19.48 -3.56 15.94
C ASP A 313 -18.56 -3.19 14.74
N GLY A 314 -19.13 -3.19 13.53
CA GLY A 314 -18.39 -2.81 12.31
C GLY A 314 -17.88 -1.36 12.29
N SER A 315 -18.29 -0.50 13.23
CA SER A 315 -17.77 0.87 13.39
C SER A 315 -16.62 0.94 14.41
N GLY A 316 -16.32 -0.16 15.11
CA GLY A 316 -15.35 -0.23 16.20
C GLY A 316 -15.91 0.14 17.58
N ALA A 317 -17.22 0.31 17.73
CA ALA A 317 -17.82 0.60 19.03
C ALA A 317 -17.86 -0.67 19.89
N VAL A 318 -17.37 -0.59 21.12
CA VAL A 318 -17.32 -1.72 22.05
C VAL A 318 -18.73 -2.08 22.53
N LEU A 319 -19.16 -3.30 22.22
CA LEU A 319 -20.45 -3.87 22.61
C LEU A 319 -20.38 -4.65 23.92
N ALA A 320 -19.27 -5.34 24.15
CA ALA A 320 -19.02 -6.08 25.40
C ALA A 320 -17.53 -6.32 25.64
N GLU A 321 -17.16 -6.46 26.92
CA GLU A 321 -15.81 -6.83 27.35
C GLU A 321 -15.81 -8.26 27.90
N GLY A 322 -14.86 -9.07 27.44
CA GLY A 322 -14.68 -10.44 27.90
C GLY A 322 -13.99 -10.47 29.26
N ARG A 323 -14.49 -11.31 30.17
CA ARG A 323 -13.82 -11.59 31.45
C ARG A 323 -13.03 -12.88 31.35
N SER A 324 -11.73 -12.81 31.60
CA SER A 324 -10.89 -14.02 31.68
C SER A 324 -11.40 -14.93 32.80
N ASN A 325 -11.56 -16.21 32.49
CA ASN A 325 -12.02 -17.25 33.38
C ASN A 325 -10.93 -18.34 33.55
N GLY A 326 -9.68 -17.97 33.33
CA GLY A 326 -8.52 -18.86 33.41
C GLY A 326 -8.29 -19.68 32.14
N TYR A 327 -7.48 -20.74 32.30
CA TYR A 327 -6.98 -21.57 31.21
C TYR A 327 -7.64 -22.96 31.24
N GLY A 328 -8.01 -23.47 30.06
CA GLY A 328 -8.62 -24.79 29.90
C GLY A 328 -8.36 -25.36 28.49
N ASN A 329 -8.90 -26.55 28.21
CA ASN A 329 -8.95 -27.14 26.86
C ASN A 329 -7.63 -26.99 26.05
N GLY A 330 -6.53 -27.56 26.57
CA GLY A 330 -5.23 -27.47 25.90
C GLY A 330 -4.37 -26.27 26.30
N GLY A 331 -4.73 -25.57 27.39
CA GLY A 331 -3.97 -24.42 27.91
C GLY A 331 -4.39 -23.08 27.29
N ARG A 332 -5.59 -23.02 26.71
CA ARG A 332 -6.16 -21.83 26.07
C ARG A 332 -6.87 -20.97 27.10
N GLU A 333 -6.75 -19.66 26.97
CA GLU A 333 -7.45 -18.72 27.83
C GLU A 333 -8.92 -18.60 27.44
N HIS A 334 -9.82 -18.68 28.42
CA HIS A 334 -11.26 -18.60 28.20
C HIS A 334 -11.77 -17.22 28.61
N PHE A 335 -12.44 -16.52 27.70
CA PHE A 335 -13.13 -15.27 27.97
C PHE A 335 -14.64 -15.49 27.96
N ARG A 336 -15.31 -15.09 29.03
CA ARG A 336 -16.76 -15.22 29.20
C ARG A 336 -17.47 -13.88 29.12
N PHE A 337 -18.68 -13.92 28.56
CA PHE A 337 -19.54 -12.76 28.38
C PHE A 337 -20.84 -12.88 29.17
N ASP A 338 -21.58 -11.76 29.24
CA ASP A 338 -22.81 -11.62 30.03
C ASP A 338 -24.07 -12.11 29.29
N ARG A 339 -23.96 -12.42 27.99
CA ARG A 339 -25.07 -12.84 27.12
C ARG A 339 -24.62 -13.85 26.04
N PRO A 340 -25.53 -14.61 25.42
CA PRO A 340 -25.22 -15.49 24.30
C PRO A 340 -24.75 -14.72 23.06
N GLY A 341 -24.00 -15.39 22.19
CA GLY A 341 -23.46 -14.86 20.94
C GLY A 341 -24.55 -14.28 20.04
N GLY A 342 -25.67 -14.98 19.89
CA GLY A 342 -26.81 -14.53 19.06
C GLY A 342 -27.54 -13.28 19.55
N ARG A 343 -27.11 -12.65 20.65
CA ARG A 343 -27.62 -11.34 21.10
C ARG A 343 -26.77 -10.16 20.63
N PHE A 344 -25.62 -10.42 20.02
CA PHE A 344 -24.82 -9.41 19.33
C PHE A 344 -25.38 -9.18 17.91
N PRO A 345 -25.25 -7.97 17.34
CA PRO A 345 -25.63 -7.69 15.95
C PRO A 345 -24.75 -8.47 14.97
N GLU A 346 -25.23 -8.75 13.77
CA GLU A 346 -24.43 -9.37 12.70
C GLU A 346 -23.15 -8.57 12.40
N GLY A 347 -22.08 -9.27 11.98
CA GLY A 347 -20.81 -8.67 11.57
C GLY A 347 -20.02 -8.05 12.72
N VAL A 348 -19.96 -8.70 13.90
CA VAL A 348 -19.10 -8.22 14.99
C VAL A 348 -17.63 -8.57 14.75
N VAL A 349 -16.76 -7.82 15.40
CA VAL A 349 -15.32 -8.08 15.46
C VAL A 349 -14.93 -8.41 16.89
N VAL A 350 -14.22 -9.52 17.09
CA VAL A 350 -13.56 -9.84 18.36
C VAL A 350 -12.15 -9.28 18.33
N GLU A 351 -11.87 -8.30 19.17
CA GLU A 351 -10.56 -7.68 19.30
C GLU A 351 -9.83 -8.23 20.53
N LEU A 352 -8.65 -8.80 20.31
CA LEU A 352 -7.72 -9.25 21.34
C LEU A 352 -6.56 -8.27 21.39
N LYS A 353 -6.40 -7.60 22.52
CA LYS A 353 -5.23 -6.76 22.77
C LYS A 353 -4.19 -7.56 23.53
N LEU A 354 -3.00 -7.70 22.97
CA LEU A 354 -1.90 -8.43 23.61
C LEU A 354 -1.08 -7.51 24.53
N LYS A 355 -0.35 -8.10 25.48
CA LYS A 355 0.48 -7.41 26.49
C LYS A 355 1.63 -6.62 25.88
N ASN A 356 2.09 -7.01 24.69
CA ASN A 356 3.09 -6.28 23.90
C ASN A 356 2.49 -5.06 23.17
N GLY A 357 1.17 -4.83 23.28
CA GLY A 357 0.47 -3.74 22.62
C GLY A 357 -0.11 -4.06 21.24
N SER A 358 0.22 -5.21 20.65
CA SER A 358 -0.37 -5.61 19.36
C SER A 358 -1.83 -6.01 19.51
N VAL A 359 -2.55 -5.98 18.39
CA VAL A 359 -4.00 -6.23 18.34
C VAL A 359 -4.28 -7.30 17.29
N VAL A 360 -5.05 -8.32 17.67
CA VAL A 360 -5.54 -9.38 16.78
C VAL A 360 -7.06 -9.25 16.68
N ARG A 361 -7.61 -9.37 15.47
CA ARG A 361 -9.06 -9.24 15.22
C ARG A 361 -9.60 -10.50 14.56
N TYR A 362 -10.81 -10.89 14.95
CA TYR A 362 -11.56 -11.98 14.34
C TYR A 362 -12.93 -11.47 13.91
N GLU A 363 -13.26 -11.63 12.63
CA GLU A 363 -14.58 -11.29 12.11
C GLU A 363 -15.55 -12.44 12.37
N ILE A 364 -16.72 -12.09 12.90
CA ILE A 364 -17.81 -13.01 13.23
C ILE A 364 -19.06 -12.54 12.48
N PRO A 365 -19.26 -13.02 11.24
CA PRO A 365 -20.39 -12.58 10.41
C PRO A 365 -21.74 -12.83 11.09
N THR A 366 -21.92 -14.02 11.66
CA THR A 366 -23.17 -14.50 12.26
C THR A 366 -22.95 -14.90 13.72
N PRO A 367 -23.06 -13.98 14.70
CA PRO A 367 -22.73 -14.23 16.11
C PRO A 367 -23.48 -15.38 16.78
N SER A 368 -24.60 -15.84 16.20
CA SER A 368 -25.36 -17.00 16.67
C SER A 368 -24.76 -18.35 16.23
N GLU A 369 -23.84 -18.35 15.27
CA GLU A 369 -23.14 -19.54 14.81
C GLU A 369 -21.83 -19.78 15.58
N ARG A 370 -21.32 -21.00 15.50
CA ARG A 370 -20.03 -21.38 16.07
C ARG A 370 -18.94 -21.19 15.02
N TYR A 371 -17.83 -20.58 15.43
CA TYR A 371 -16.59 -20.46 14.64
C TYR A 371 -15.49 -21.09 15.46
N ASP A 372 -14.74 -22.03 14.91
CA ASP A 372 -13.71 -22.77 15.61
C ASP A 372 -12.56 -23.11 14.71
#